data_AF-A0A1I5NHD2-F1
#
_entry.id   AF-A0A1I5NHD2-F1
#
_cell.length_a   1.000
_cell.length_b   1.000
_cell.length_c   1.000
_cell.angle_alpha   90.00
_cell.angle_beta   90.00
_cell.angle_gamma   90.00
#
_symmetry.space_group_name_H-M   'P 1'
#
loop_
_entity.id
_entity.type
_entity.pdbx_description
1 polymer ?
#
loop_
_entity_poly.entity_id
_entity_poly.type
_entity_poly.pdbx_seq_one_letter_code
_entity_poly.pdbx_strand_id
1 'polypeptide(L)'
;MPAEKWTLRLSVKLLGEKSVSGLESEPTFQVGTLQITAKERTGHLVLQARDFDSEAAAVAYVPHLKAGLWNLSIERNIAFVPYFQRREIIRANDPEGAAKHLDKGFNLPYTGPVHGLTEEAGFTVYRGGENIRFFSMSATGYVSTPWAMVEESLSEGIQLGNVVSDQTDPRLDIALDLYLAHLSESSTRARFLTLMMALEVLAPEADKHAEAVVLLQKFAAMVQAKLNATSDDEAYDALQALLREIDFRKETSIRRRVRKLVLDVAPLSEPELNKLARKVVNAYDLRGSLVHTGTVDAQALSDAYAVVLNAIKLILQVRLGIKPTDRAS
;
A
#
# COMPACT_ATOMS: atom_id res chain seq x y z
N MET A 1 10.05 -41.45 -8.45
CA MET A 1 10.50 -40.14 -8.96
C MET A 1 10.23 -39.12 -7.85
N PRO A 2 11.13 -38.15 -7.59
CA PRO A 2 10.84 -37.10 -6.62
C PRO A 2 9.56 -36.37 -7.03
N ALA A 3 8.73 -35.99 -6.06
CA ALA A 3 7.51 -35.24 -6.31
C ALA A 3 7.86 -33.92 -7.00
N GLU A 4 7.08 -33.55 -8.03
CA GLU A 4 7.27 -32.29 -8.75
C GLU A 4 7.04 -31.12 -7.78
N LYS A 5 8.06 -30.26 -7.63
CA LYS A 5 8.03 -29.10 -6.75
C LYS A 5 7.78 -27.82 -7.54
N TRP A 6 7.11 -26.86 -6.90
CA TRP A 6 6.74 -25.59 -7.49
C TRP A 6 7.46 -24.43 -6.81
N THR A 7 7.72 -23.38 -7.58
CA THR A 7 8.34 -22.12 -7.13
C THR A 7 7.34 -21.00 -7.30
N LEU A 8 7.16 -20.21 -6.25
CA LEU A 8 6.52 -18.90 -6.30
C LEU A 8 7.60 -17.83 -6.38
N ARG A 9 7.51 -16.97 -7.39
CA ARG A 9 8.31 -15.76 -7.49
C ARG A 9 7.39 -14.55 -7.43
N LEU A 10 7.72 -13.57 -6.59
CA LEU A 10 7.08 -12.26 -6.56
C LEU A 10 8.15 -11.18 -6.74
N SER A 11 7.91 -10.22 -7.63
CA SER A 11 8.84 -9.13 -7.91
C SER A 11 8.11 -7.79 -7.95
N VAL A 12 8.64 -6.83 -7.18
CA VAL A 12 8.14 -5.46 -7.15
C VAL A 12 9.26 -4.49 -7.52
N LYS A 13 8.92 -3.47 -8.30
CA LYS A 13 9.86 -2.41 -8.66
C LYS A 13 10.04 -1.49 -7.47
N LEU A 14 11.26 -1.31 -6.99
CA LEU A 14 11.54 -0.35 -5.91
C LEU A 14 11.41 1.08 -6.44
N LEU A 15 10.85 1.96 -5.61
CA LEU A 15 10.69 3.39 -5.90
C LEU A 15 11.65 4.20 -5.02
N GLY A 16 12.40 5.09 -5.66
CA GLY A 16 13.33 6.01 -4.98
C GLY A 16 14.78 5.54 -4.94
N GLU A 17 15.64 6.39 -4.36
CA GLU A 17 17.08 6.15 -4.26
C GLU A 17 17.42 5.01 -3.28
N LYS A 18 16.49 4.59 -2.42
CA LYS A 18 16.75 3.59 -1.37
C LYS A 18 16.71 2.16 -1.93
N SER A 19 17.87 1.59 -2.22
CA SER A 19 18.06 0.15 -2.45
C SER A 19 18.26 -0.61 -1.14
N VAL A 20 18.21 -1.94 -1.21
CA VAL A 20 18.55 -2.82 -0.09
C VAL A 20 19.93 -3.40 -0.35
N SER A 21 20.94 -3.00 0.43
CA SER A 21 22.29 -3.54 0.33
C SER A 21 22.37 -4.96 0.86
N GLY A 22 23.20 -5.80 0.25
CA GLY A 22 23.37 -7.21 0.61
C GLY A 22 22.50 -8.16 -0.22
N LEU A 23 21.57 -7.64 -1.02
CA LEU A 23 20.77 -8.44 -1.95
C LEU A 23 21.59 -9.07 -3.09
N GLU A 24 22.80 -8.58 -3.35
CA GLU A 24 23.72 -9.12 -4.35
C GLU A 24 24.17 -10.56 -4.02
N SER A 25 24.14 -10.91 -2.73
CA SER A 25 24.46 -12.25 -2.22
C SER A 25 23.32 -13.26 -2.37
N GLU A 26 22.17 -12.83 -2.90
CA GLU A 26 20.91 -13.60 -2.94
C GLU A 26 20.59 -14.25 -1.57
N PRO A 27 20.48 -13.45 -0.49
CA PRO A 27 20.31 -13.99 0.85
C PRO A 27 19.05 -14.85 0.96
N THR A 28 19.14 -15.90 1.77
CA THR A 28 18.02 -16.80 2.06
C THR A 28 17.63 -16.74 3.52
N PHE A 29 16.33 -16.73 3.78
CA PHE A 29 15.75 -16.74 5.12
C PHE A 29 14.62 -17.78 5.20
N GLN A 30 14.32 -18.24 6.41
CA GLN A 30 13.33 -19.27 6.65
C GLN A 30 12.05 -18.66 7.22
N VAL A 31 10.91 -18.99 6.63
CA VAL A 31 9.58 -18.66 7.17
C VAL A 31 8.74 -19.92 7.27
N GLY A 32 8.50 -20.37 8.50
CA GLY A 32 7.87 -21.66 8.75
C GLY A 32 8.74 -22.79 8.20
N THR A 33 8.22 -23.53 7.22
CA THR A 33 8.93 -24.63 6.55
C THR A 33 9.52 -24.23 5.18
N LEU A 34 9.30 -22.98 4.75
CA LEU A 34 9.69 -22.52 3.42
C LEU A 34 10.97 -21.69 3.48
N GLN A 35 11.93 -22.05 2.63
CA GLN A 35 13.08 -21.22 2.36
C GLN A 35 12.71 -20.16 1.30
N ILE A 36 13.00 -18.90 1.61
CA ILE A 36 12.75 -17.77 0.73
C ILE A 36 14.09 -17.13 0.39
N THR A 37 14.35 -16.94 -0.90
CA THR A 37 15.49 -16.17 -1.39
C THR A 37 15.02 -14.76 -1.74
N ALA A 38 15.77 -13.75 -1.32
CA ALA A 38 15.58 -12.38 -1.76
C ALA A 38 16.75 -11.92 -2.63
N LYS A 39 16.49 -11.11 -3.65
CA LYS A 39 17.54 -10.49 -4.45
C LYS A 39 17.08 -9.22 -5.14
N GLU A 40 18.05 -8.41 -5.54
CA GLU A 40 17.82 -7.25 -6.39
C GLU A 40 18.10 -7.64 -7.84
N ARG A 41 17.18 -7.30 -8.73
CA ARG A 41 17.37 -7.46 -10.17
C ARG A 41 16.83 -6.25 -10.89
N THR A 42 17.69 -5.48 -11.57
CA THR A 42 17.27 -4.36 -12.42
C THR A 42 16.37 -3.33 -11.71
N GLY A 43 16.63 -3.05 -10.42
CA GLY A 43 15.80 -2.16 -9.59
C GLY A 43 14.51 -2.81 -9.04
N HIS A 44 14.38 -4.13 -9.14
CA HIS A 44 13.31 -4.89 -8.51
C HIS A 44 13.80 -5.65 -7.29
N LEU A 45 13.00 -5.64 -6.22
CA LEU A 45 13.12 -6.61 -5.14
C LEU A 45 12.36 -7.87 -5.54
N VAL A 46 13.07 -8.99 -5.63
CA VAL A 46 12.56 -10.29 -6.02
C VAL A 46 12.58 -11.22 -4.82
N LEU A 47 11.42 -11.77 -4.47
CA LEU A 47 11.25 -12.83 -3.48
C LEU A 47 10.94 -14.14 -4.20
N GLN A 48 11.67 -15.22 -3.88
CA GLN A 48 11.43 -16.56 -4.41
C GLN A 48 11.23 -17.55 -3.26
N ALA A 49 10.02 -18.07 -3.12
CA ALA A 49 9.70 -19.17 -2.22
C ALA A 49 9.66 -20.48 -3.05
N ARG A 50 10.30 -21.53 -2.56
CA ARG A 50 10.46 -22.81 -3.29
C ARG A 50 9.81 -23.97 -2.54
N ASP A 51 9.80 -25.12 -3.21
CA ASP A 51 9.42 -26.43 -2.65
C ASP A 51 7.94 -26.64 -2.29
N PHE A 52 7.04 -25.88 -2.92
CA PHE A 52 5.60 -26.13 -2.84
C PHE A 52 5.21 -27.45 -3.50
N ASP A 53 4.27 -28.18 -2.89
CA ASP A 53 3.78 -29.47 -3.40
C ASP A 53 2.85 -29.34 -4.61
N SER A 54 2.32 -28.15 -4.87
CA SER A 54 1.45 -27.88 -6.03
C SER A 54 1.50 -26.41 -6.45
N GLU A 55 1.10 -26.15 -7.68
CA GLU A 55 0.89 -24.79 -8.19
C GLU A 55 -0.14 -24.02 -7.34
N ALA A 56 -1.22 -24.70 -6.94
CA ALA A 56 -2.27 -24.11 -6.11
C ALA A 56 -1.74 -23.68 -4.74
N ALA A 57 -0.89 -24.50 -4.10
CA ALA A 57 -0.26 -24.14 -2.83
C ALA A 57 0.68 -22.93 -2.98
N ALA A 58 1.45 -22.87 -4.07
CA ALA A 58 2.28 -21.71 -4.37
C ALA A 58 1.44 -20.44 -4.59
N VAL A 59 0.33 -20.52 -5.34
CA VAL A 59 -0.58 -19.38 -5.55
C VAL A 59 -1.22 -18.93 -4.23
N ALA A 60 -1.68 -19.87 -3.40
CA ALA A 60 -2.26 -19.59 -2.09
C ALA A 60 -1.27 -18.88 -1.13
N TYR A 61 0.03 -18.99 -1.38
CA TYR A 61 1.06 -18.32 -0.59
C TYR A 61 1.33 -16.86 -0.99
N VAL A 62 0.80 -16.38 -2.13
CA VAL A 62 1.01 -14.99 -2.60
C VAL A 62 0.65 -13.93 -1.54
N PRO A 63 -0.48 -14.02 -0.80
CA PRO A 63 -0.81 -13.06 0.25
C PRO A 63 0.27 -12.93 1.34
N HIS A 64 1.04 -13.98 1.61
CA HIS A 64 2.14 -13.96 2.56
C HIS A 64 3.29 -13.09 2.06
N LEU A 65 3.73 -13.30 0.82
CA LEU A 65 4.77 -12.44 0.25
C LEU A 65 4.33 -10.97 0.14
N LYS A 66 3.05 -10.71 -0.15
CA LYS A 66 2.48 -9.35 -0.12
C LYS A 66 2.55 -8.72 1.26
N ALA A 67 2.12 -9.45 2.30
CA ALA A 67 2.16 -8.98 3.67
C ALA A 67 3.60 -8.63 4.12
N GLY A 68 4.58 -9.44 3.71
CA GLY A 68 6.00 -9.14 3.87
C GLY A 68 6.40 -7.79 3.26
N LEU A 69 6.05 -7.57 1.99
CA LEU A 69 6.36 -6.33 1.29
C LEU A 69 5.67 -5.12 1.92
N TRP A 70 4.40 -5.25 2.32
CA TRP A 70 3.70 -4.18 3.02
C TRP A 70 4.33 -3.85 4.37
N ASN A 71 4.71 -4.87 5.15
CA ASN A 71 5.42 -4.65 6.40
C ASN A 71 6.76 -3.94 6.17
N LEU A 72 7.50 -4.34 5.13
CA LEU A 72 8.74 -3.69 4.74
C LEU A 72 8.54 -2.20 4.44
N SER A 73 7.46 -1.84 3.73
CA SER A 73 7.17 -0.44 3.44
C SER A 73 6.77 0.36 4.68
N ILE A 74 5.93 -0.25 5.53
CA ILE A 74 5.42 0.39 6.74
C ILE A 74 6.54 0.60 7.77
N GLU A 75 7.35 -0.42 8.03
CA GLU A 75 8.44 -0.33 9.01
C GLU A 75 9.61 0.49 8.50
N ARG A 76 10.06 0.22 7.27
CA ARG A 76 11.35 0.73 6.75
C ARG A 76 11.21 1.88 5.76
N ASN A 77 9.99 2.31 5.45
CA ASN A 77 9.72 3.35 4.45
C ASN A 77 10.35 3.01 3.08
N ILE A 78 10.37 1.72 2.72
CA ILE A 78 10.82 1.26 1.40
C ILE A 78 9.62 1.30 0.47
N ALA A 79 9.69 2.17 -0.53
CA ALA A 79 8.65 2.32 -1.52
C ALA A 79 8.84 1.33 -2.66
N PHE A 80 7.73 0.84 -3.21
CA PHE A 80 7.72 -0.02 -4.38
C PHE A 80 6.44 0.20 -5.18
N VAL A 81 6.40 -0.30 -6.41
CA VAL A 81 5.16 -0.35 -7.20
C VAL A 81 4.45 -1.67 -6.90
N PRO A 82 3.20 -1.65 -6.38
CA PRO A 82 2.48 -2.84 -5.91
C PRO A 82 1.89 -3.66 -7.07
N TYR A 83 2.71 -3.98 -8.06
CA TYR A 83 2.32 -4.88 -9.14
C TYR A 83 2.25 -6.31 -8.62
N PHE A 84 1.04 -6.72 -8.27
CA PHE A 84 0.76 -8.04 -7.71
C PHE A 84 -0.08 -8.94 -8.62
N GLN A 85 -0.16 -8.59 -9.91
CA GLN A 85 -0.87 -9.40 -10.88
C GLN A 85 -0.08 -10.66 -11.21
N ARG A 86 -0.79 -11.75 -11.51
CA ARG A 86 -0.17 -12.97 -12.02
C ARG A 86 0.37 -12.69 -13.41
N ARG A 87 1.62 -13.07 -13.68
CA ARG A 87 2.19 -13.06 -15.02
C ARG A 87 2.15 -14.45 -15.63
N GLU A 88 1.69 -14.52 -16.87
CA GLU A 88 1.70 -15.74 -17.65
C GLU A 88 3.10 -16.00 -18.23
N ILE A 89 3.51 -17.26 -18.22
CA ILE A 89 4.77 -17.67 -18.84
C ILE A 89 4.47 -18.07 -20.28
N ILE A 90 5.12 -17.39 -21.22
CA ILE A 90 5.17 -17.82 -22.61
C ILE A 90 6.22 -18.94 -22.70
N ARG A 91 5.74 -20.19 -22.79
CA ARG A 91 6.62 -21.37 -22.77
C ARG A 91 7.27 -21.60 -24.13
N ALA A 92 8.54 -21.97 -24.12
CA ALA A 92 9.28 -22.30 -25.33
C ALA A 92 8.95 -23.72 -25.79
N ASN A 93 8.64 -23.89 -27.07
CA ASN A 93 8.48 -25.23 -27.68
C ASN A 93 9.83 -25.96 -27.80
N ASP A 94 10.93 -25.21 -27.94
CA ASP A 94 12.31 -25.70 -27.94
C ASP A 94 13.16 -24.85 -26.97
N PRO A 95 13.32 -25.29 -25.71
CA PRO A 95 14.08 -24.55 -24.70
C PRO A 95 15.56 -24.34 -25.04
N GLU A 96 16.17 -25.29 -25.75
CA GLU A 96 17.58 -25.22 -26.16
C GLU A 96 17.78 -24.20 -27.29
N GLY A 97 16.89 -24.24 -28.29
CA GLY A 97 16.85 -23.23 -29.35
C GLY A 97 16.59 -21.83 -28.81
N ALA A 98 15.64 -21.68 -27.88
CA ALA A 98 15.32 -20.41 -27.24
C ALA A 98 16.53 -19.81 -26.49
N ALA A 99 17.27 -20.63 -25.75
CA ALA A 99 18.47 -20.19 -25.04
C ALA A 99 19.56 -19.67 -26.00
N LYS A 100 19.80 -20.38 -27.11
CA LYS A 100 20.78 -19.96 -28.13
C LYS A 100 20.38 -18.66 -28.85
N HIS A 101 19.09 -18.45 -29.08
CA HIS A 101 18.59 -17.20 -29.67
C HIS A 101 18.74 -16.01 -28.73
N LEU A 102 18.53 -16.19 -27.42
CA LEU A 102 18.74 -15.13 -26.44
C LEU A 102 20.21 -14.76 -26.28
N ASP A 103 21.10 -15.77 -26.29
CA ASP A 103 22.56 -15.56 -26.22
C ASP A 103 23.06 -14.75 -27.42
N LYS A 104 22.69 -15.14 -28.64
CA LYS A 104 23.11 -14.44 -29.87
C LYS A 104 22.40 -13.12 -30.12
N GLY A 105 21.11 -13.02 -29.78
CA GLY A 105 20.26 -11.88 -30.12
C GLY A 105 20.32 -10.73 -29.10
N PHE A 106 20.58 -11.04 -27.83
CA PHE A 106 20.56 -10.08 -26.72
C PHE A 106 21.85 -10.06 -25.90
N ASN A 107 22.88 -10.79 -26.32
CA ASN A 107 24.18 -10.92 -25.63
C ASN A 107 24.02 -11.35 -24.15
N LEU A 108 23.05 -12.23 -23.89
CA LEU A 108 22.78 -12.75 -22.55
C LEU A 108 23.49 -14.09 -22.36
N PRO A 109 24.29 -14.29 -21.29
CA PRO A 109 25.06 -15.52 -21.12
C PRO A 109 24.18 -16.77 -21.13
N TYR A 110 24.61 -17.78 -21.89
CA TYR A 110 23.99 -19.10 -21.89
C TYR A 110 24.09 -19.73 -20.49
N THR A 111 22.95 -19.96 -19.84
CA THR A 111 22.87 -20.60 -18.51
C THR A 111 22.06 -21.90 -18.54
N GLY A 112 21.96 -22.55 -19.72
CA GLY A 112 21.13 -23.73 -19.95
C GLY A 112 19.82 -23.45 -20.70
N PRO A 113 19.01 -24.49 -20.96
CA PRO A 113 17.75 -24.37 -21.71
C PRO A 113 16.80 -23.36 -21.07
N VAL A 114 16.09 -22.59 -21.89
CA VAL A 114 15.13 -21.56 -21.44
C VAL A 114 13.71 -22.04 -21.70
N HIS A 115 13.01 -22.41 -20.63
CA HIS A 115 11.70 -23.07 -20.70
C HIS A 115 10.55 -22.08 -20.92
N GLY A 116 10.78 -20.79 -20.67
CA GLY A 116 9.79 -19.76 -20.94
C GLY A 116 10.27 -18.36 -20.60
N LEU A 117 9.48 -17.38 -21.02
CA LEU A 117 9.71 -15.95 -20.89
C LEU A 117 8.51 -15.29 -20.22
N THR A 118 8.74 -14.27 -19.40
CA THR A 118 7.68 -13.45 -18.80
C THR A 118 8.22 -12.06 -18.43
N GLU A 119 7.31 -11.15 -18.11
CA GLU A 119 7.64 -9.83 -17.55
C GLU A 119 8.18 -9.95 -16.12
N GLU A 120 9.04 -9.00 -15.74
CA GLU A 120 9.71 -8.98 -14.43
C GLU A 120 8.76 -8.71 -13.26
N ALA A 121 7.84 -7.73 -13.37
CA ALA A 121 6.96 -7.27 -12.31
C ALA A 121 5.75 -8.20 -12.10
N GLY A 122 5.29 -8.40 -10.87
CA GLY A 122 4.17 -9.30 -10.58
C GLY A 122 4.62 -10.60 -9.95
N PHE A 123 3.69 -11.55 -9.84
CA PHE A 123 4.01 -12.90 -9.38
C PHE A 123 3.89 -13.92 -10.50
N THR A 124 4.73 -14.95 -10.40
CA THR A 124 4.78 -16.06 -11.35
C THR A 124 4.96 -17.35 -10.57
N VAL A 125 4.24 -18.39 -10.97
CA VAL A 125 4.37 -19.74 -10.41
C VAL A 125 4.81 -20.68 -11.52
N TYR A 126 5.85 -21.49 -11.25
CA TYR A 126 6.45 -22.39 -12.23
C TYR A 126 7.11 -23.58 -11.54
N ARG A 127 7.48 -24.61 -12.31
CA ARG A 127 8.07 -25.85 -11.76
C ARG A 127 9.53 -25.63 -11.38
N GLY A 128 10.00 -26.24 -10.30
CA GLY A 128 11.33 -26.01 -9.73
C GLY A 128 12.51 -26.31 -10.68
N GLY A 129 12.30 -27.16 -11.70
CA GLY A 129 13.29 -27.44 -12.74
C GLY A 129 13.27 -26.50 -13.94
N GLU A 130 12.32 -25.56 -14.02
CA GLU A 130 12.17 -24.69 -15.17
C GLU A 130 13.03 -23.43 -15.03
N ASN A 131 13.90 -23.23 -16.01
CA ASN A 131 14.63 -21.98 -16.18
C ASN A 131 13.78 -20.98 -16.98
N ILE A 132 13.16 -20.04 -16.26
CA ILE A 132 12.33 -18.96 -16.80
C ILE A 132 13.14 -17.66 -16.86
N ARG A 133 13.12 -16.97 -18.00
CA ARG A 133 13.73 -15.64 -18.13
C ARG A 133 12.69 -14.55 -17.90
N PHE A 134 13.11 -13.54 -17.16
CA PHE A 134 12.30 -12.37 -16.82
C PHE A 134 12.96 -11.11 -17.41
N PHE A 135 12.14 -10.22 -17.97
CA PHE A 135 12.60 -8.99 -18.62
C PHE A 135 12.00 -7.74 -17.97
N SER A 136 12.82 -6.71 -17.83
CA SER A 136 12.45 -5.39 -17.32
C SER A 136 13.10 -4.30 -18.18
N MET A 137 12.54 -3.09 -18.13
CA MET A 137 13.16 -1.87 -18.63
C MET A 137 13.25 -0.85 -17.48
N SER A 138 14.44 -0.66 -16.92
CA SER A 138 14.66 0.36 -15.87
C SER A 138 16.13 0.73 -15.68
N ALA A 139 16.35 2.00 -15.32
CA ALA A 139 17.61 2.54 -14.80
C ALA A 139 17.30 3.30 -13.49
N THR A 140 18.11 3.10 -12.44
CA THR A 140 17.96 3.74 -11.12
C THR A 140 19.32 3.98 -10.45
N GLY A 141 19.42 5.02 -9.61
CA GLY A 141 20.59 5.36 -8.77
C GLY A 141 20.30 5.16 -7.26
N TYR A 142 21.33 5.19 -6.39
CA TYR A 142 21.29 4.50 -5.08
C TYR A 142 21.79 5.27 -3.83
N VAL A 143 21.08 5.01 -2.73
CA VAL A 143 21.41 5.12 -1.28
C VAL A 143 20.95 3.77 -0.66
N SER A 144 21.64 3.17 0.32
CA SER A 144 21.34 1.76 0.70
C SER A 144 20.83 1.56 2.15
N THR A 145 19.88 0.63 2.30
CA THR A 145 19.40 0.09 3.59
C THR A 145 19.95 -1.33 3.79
N PRO A 146 20.56 -1.68 4.95
CA PRO A 146 21.15 -3.02 5.15
C PRO A 146 20.13 -4.17 5.14
N TRP A 147 20.46 -5.28 4.45
CA TRP A 147 19.63 -6.49 4.36
C TRP A 147 19.13 -7.02 5.70
N ALA A 148 19.97 -7.05 6.74
CA ALA A 148 19.59 -7.60 8.05
C ALA A 148 18.34 -6.92 8.64
N MET A 149 18.13 -5.62 8.37
CA MET A 149 16.94 -4.88 8.81
C MET A 149 15.72 -5.15 7.92
N VAL A 150 15.94 -5.51 6.66
CA VAL A 150 14.91 -5.82 5.66
C VAL A 150 14.39 -7.24 5.85
N GLU A 151 15.29 -8.21 6.09
CA GLU A 151 14.96 -9.61 6.34
C GLU A 151 13.97 -9.77 7.49
N GLU A 152 14.22 -9.07 8.61
CA GLU A 152 13.37 -9.10 9.80
C GLU A 152 11.94 -8.64 9.47
N SER A 153 11.80 -7.45 8.90
CA SER A 153 10.48 -6.89 8.54
C SER A 153 9.77 -7.74 7.48
N LEU A 154 10.49 -8.27 6.49
CA LEU A 154 9.92 -9.18 5.49
C LEU A 154 9.41 -10.47 6.15
N SER A 155 10.22 -11.11 6.98
CA SER A 155 9.89 -12.38 7.63
C SER A 155 8.66 -12.25 8.54
N GLU A 156 8.60 -11.20 9.35
CA GLU A 156 7.46 -10.91 10.22
C GLU A 156 6.16 -10.74 9.42
N GLY A 157 6.20 -9.95 8.33
CA GLY A 157 5.01 -9.76 7.49
C GLY A 157 4.58 -11.04 6.78
N ILE A 158 5.53 -11.85 6.29
CA ILE A 158 5.23 -13.12 5.60
C ILE A 158 4.54 -14.10 6.55
N GLN A 159 4.96 -14.19 7.81
CA GLN A 159 4.34 -15.08 8.79
C GLN A 159 2.85 -14.74 9.06
N LEU A 160 2.45 -13.49 8.82
CA LEU A 160 1.11 -12.99 9.08
C LEU A 160 0.16 -13.06 7.87
N GLY A 161 0.67 -13.53 6.72
CA GLY A 161 0.00 -13.52 5.42
C GLY A 161 -1.42 -14.07 5.35
N ASN A 162 -1.80 -14.96 6.25
CA ASN A 162 -3.17 -15.48 6.34
C ASN A 162 -4.19 -14.36 6.67
N VAL A 163 -3.82 -13.33 7.43
CA VAL A 163 -4.72 -12.23 7.83
C VAL A 163 -4.97 -11.24 6.69
N VAL A 164 -3.99 -11.05 5.81
CA VAL A 164 -4.06 -10.12 4.67
C VAL A 164 -4.86 -10.72 3.50
N SER A 165 -4.98 -12.05 3.44
CA SER A 165 -5.63 -12.76 2.32
C SER A 165 -7.15 -12.60 2.21
N ASP A 166 -7.82 -12.27 3.32
CA ASP A 166 -9.29 -12.10 3.39
C ASP A 166 -9.76 -10.65 3.17
N GLN A 167 -8.86 -9.70 2.92
CA GLN A 167 -9.22 -8.28 2.85
C GLN A 167 -9.47 -7.82 1.42
N THR A 168 -10.74 -7.88 1.01
CA THR A 168 -11.27 -7.12 -0.13
C THR A 168 -11.84 -5.78 0.36
N ASP A 169 -11.03 -4.94 1.01
CA ASP A 169 -11.42 -3.56 1.33
C ASP A 169 -10.75 -2.59 0.34
N PRO A 170 -11.48 -2.10 -0.69
CA PRO A 170 -10.94 -1.16 -1.66
C PRO A 170 -10.39 0.13 -1.03
N ARG A 171 -10.87 0.52 0.15
CA ARG A 171 -10.36 1.69 0.87
C ARG A 171 -8.96 1.43 1.43
N LEU A 172 -8.70 0.21 1.91
CA LEU A 172 -7.36 -0.16 2.37
C LEU A 172 -6.37 -0.17 1.21
N ASP A 173 -6.74 -0.74 0.05
CA ASP A 173 -5.90 -0.73 -1.14
C ASP A 173 -5.53 0.70 -1.57
N ILE A 174 -6.52 1.60 -1.65
CA ILE A 174 -6.28 3.02 -1.97
C ILE A 174 -5.38 3.68 -0.91
N ALA A 175 -5.60 3.40 0.37
CA ALA A 175 -4.77 3.97 1.44
C ALA A 175 -3.32 3.48 1.40
N LEU A 176 -3.09 2.22 1.02
CA LEU A 176 -1.76 1.65 0.81
C LEU A 176 -1.06 2.26 -0.41
N ASP A 177 -1.79 2.48 -1.51
CA ASP A 177 -1.27 3.20 -2.68
C ASP A 177 -0.87 4.63 -2.34
N LEU A 178 -1.72 5.36 -1.60
CA LEU A 178 -1.42 6.70 -1.12
C LEU A 178 -0.22 6.70 -0.15
N TYR A 179 -0.13 5.69 0.71
CA TYR A 179 1.05 5.50 1.55
C TYR A 179 2.31 5.25 0.71
N LEU A 180 2.29 4.43 -0.34
CA LEU A 180 3.48 4.28 -1.18
C LEU A 180 3.83 5.57 -1.94
N ALA A 181 2.81 6.27 -2.44
CA ALA A 181 2.99 7.54 -3.15
C ALA A 181 3.68 8.60 -2.28
N HIS A 182 3.33 8.70 -0.99
CA HIS A 182 3.95 9.68 -0.08
C HIS A 182 5.47 9.52 0.01
N LEU A 183 6.00 8.30 -0.13
CA LEU A 183 7.45 8.07 -0.04
C LEU A 183 8.21 8.63 -1.25
N SER A 184 7.54 8.77 -2.40
CA SER A 184 8.12 9.29 -3.64
C SER A 184 7.99 10.81 -3.79
N GLU A 185 7.15 11.44 -2.97
CA GLU A 185 6.94 12.88 -2.98
C GLU A 185 8.20 13.65 -2.56
N SER A 186 8.50 14.75 -3.25
CA SER A 186 9.73 15.53 -3.04
C SER A 186 9.61 16.54 -1.88
N SER A 187 8.41 17.06 -1.62
CA SER A 187 8.18 18.10 -0.61
C SER A 187 7.42 17.57 0.61
N THR A 188 7.77 18.03 1.81
CA THR A 188 7.05 17.69 3.05
C THR A 188 5.56 18.04 2.96
N ARG A 189 5.20 19.11 2.24
CA ARG A 189 3.80 19.49 2.00
C ARG A 189 3.05 18.41 1.25
N ALA A 190 3.58 17.95 0.12
CA ALA A 190 2.97 16.90 -0.69
C ALA A 190 2.90 15.57 0.08
N ARG A 191 3.97 15.20 0.80
CA ARG A 191 3.99 14.03 1.69
C ARG A 191 2.88 14.09 2.74
N PHE A 192 2.79 15.21 3.44
CA PHE A 192 1.78 15.44 4.47
C PHE A 192 0.35 15.36 3.91
N LEU A 193 0.07 16.07 2.82
CA LEU A 193 -1.25 16.04 2.19
C LEU A 193 -1.63 14.63 1.72
N THR A 194 -0.67 13.90 1.14
CA THR A 194 -0.90 12.52 0.66
C THR A 194 -1.25 11.59 1.81
N LEU A 195 -0.53 11.67 2.93
CA LEU A 195 -0.85 10.87 4.12
C LEU A 195 -2.19 11.26 4.76
N MET A 196 -2.56 12.54 4.73
CA MET A 196 -3.88 12.99 5.17
C MET A 196 -4.98 12.36 4.30
N MET A 197 -4.82 12.33 2.97
CA MET A 197 -5.77 11.66 2.09
C MET A 197 -5.90 10.16 2.43
N ALA A 198 -4.79 9.48 2.75
CA ALA A 198 -4.84 8.09 3.19
C ALA A 198 -5.70 7.91 4.46
N LEU A 199 -5.57 8.80 5.45
CA LEU A 199 -6.44 8.79 6.64
C LEU A 199 -7.90 9.08 6.32
N GLU A 200 -8.19 10.00 5.38
CA GLU A 200 -9.56 10.34 4.96
C GLU A 200 -10.25 9.15 4.29
N VAL A 201 -9.52 8.41 3.45
CA VAL A 201 -10.01 7.19 2.77
C VAL A 201 -10.36 6.11 3.79
N LEU A 202 -9.48 5.89 4.78
CA LEU A 202 -9.69 4.88 5.83
C LEU A 202 -10.79 5.28 6.84
N ALA A 203 -11.16 6.56 6.90
CA ALA A 203 -12.14 7.05 7.86
C ALA A 203 -13.57 6.70 7.40
N PRO A 204 -14.27 5.78 8.09
CA PRO A 204 -15.56 5.27 7.63
C PRO A 204 -16.60 6.38 7.58
N GLU A 205 -17.43 6.38 6.54
CA GLU A 205 -18.59 7.27 6.47
C GLU A 205 -19.52 7.01 7.65
N ALA A 206 -20.00 8.10 8.25
CA ALA A 206 -20.87 8.03 9.40
C ALA A 206 -21.82 9.21 9.35
N ASP A 207 -23.10 8.94 9.55
CA ASP A 207 -24.09 9.99 9.69
C ASP A 207 -23.80 10.88 10.90
N LYS A 208 -24.33 12.10 10.86
CA LYS A 208 -24.45 12.91 12.07
C LYS A 208 -25.36 12.25 13.09
N HIS A 209 -25.31 12.77 14.32
CA HIS A 209 -26.26 12.40 15.35
C HIS A 209 -27.71 12.55 14.84
N ALA A 210 -28.57 11.59 15.17
CA ALA A 210 -29.95 11.51 14.66
C ALA A 210 -30.73 12.83 14.84
N GLU A 211 -30.61 13.47 16.01
CA GLU A 211 -31.21 14.79 16.27
C GLU A 211 -30.81 15.87 15.24
N ALA A 212 -29.53 15.92 14.86
CA ALA A 212 -29.06 16.87 13.86
C ALA A 212 -29.56 16.50 12.46
N VAL A 213 -29.63 15.21 12.13
CA VAL A 213 -30.17 14.71 10.86
C VAL A 213 -31.65 15.07 10.73
N VAL A 214 -32.44 14.93 11.79
CA VAL A 214 -33.86 15.33 11.83
C VAL A 214 -34.02 16.83 11.54
N LEU A 215 -33.18 17.68 12.14
CA LEU A 215 -33.22 19.12 11.87
C LEU A 215 -32.84 19.44 10.41
N LEU A 216 -31.81 18.79 9.86
CA LEU A 216 -31.41 18.94 8.46
C LEU A 216 -32.53 18.49 7.50
N GLN A 217 -33.22 17.39 7.80
CA GLN A 217 -34.35 16.90 7.01
C GLN A 217 -35.52 17.89 7.02
N LYS A 218 -35.85 18.47 8.19
CA LYS A 218 -36.88 19.52 8.29
C LYS A 218 -36.51 20.74 7.45
N PHE A 219 -35.26 21.17 7.52
CA PHE A 219 -34.80 22.32 6.73
C PHE A 219 -34.79 22.00 5.22
N ALA A 220 -34.37 20.80 4.82
CA ALA A 220 -34.44 20.35 3.43
C ALA A 220 -35.88 20.37 2.90
N ALA A 221 -36.86 19.91 3.69
CA ALA A 221 -38.27 19.97 3.30
C ALA A 221 -38.76 21.41 3.09
N MET A 222 -38.32 22.36 3.93
CA MET A 222 -38.63 23.78 3.75
C MET A 222 -38.00 24.36 2.48
N VAL A 223 -36.75 24.02 2.19
CA VAL A 223 -36.04 24.46 0.97
C VAL A 223 -36.70 23.87 -0.28
N GLN A 224 -37.06 22.58 -0.25
CA GLN A 224 -37.76 21.91 -1.35
C GLN A 224 -39.13 22.54 -1.63
N ALA A 225 -39.90 22.87 -0.59
CA ALA A 225 -41.18 23.54 -0.75
C ALA A 225 -41.03 24.93 -1.42
N LYS A 226 -39.98 25.67 -1.05
CA LYS A 226 -39.65 26.96 -1.71
C LYS A 226 -39.19 26.78 -3.16
N LEU A 227 -38.35 25.77 -3.42
CA LEU A 227 -37.89 25.44 -4.77
C LEU A 227 -39.08 25.14 -5.70
N ASN A 228 -40.06 24.36 -5.22
CA ASN A 228 -41.24 24.00 -6.02
C ASN A 228 -42.18 25.19 -6.28
N ALA A 229 -42.10 26.24 -5.46
CA ALA A 229 -42.97 27.41 -5.53
C ALA A 229 -42.31 28.60 -6.25
N THR A 230 -41.00 28.56 -6.51
CA THR A 230 -40.29 29.66 -7.18
C THR A 230 -40.46 29.57 -8.69
N SER A 231 -40.70 30.71 -9.32
CA SER A 231 -40.68 30.88 -10.79
C SER A 231 -39.48 31.70 -11.25
N ASP A 232 -38.60 32.09 -10.33
CA ASP A 232 -37.35 32.80 -10.58
C ASP A 232 -36.23 31.77 -10.76
N ASP A 233 -35.59 31.78 -11.94
CA ASP A 233 -34.54 30.84 -12.34
C ASP A 233 -33.27 30.99 -11.48
N GLU A 234 -32.89 32.20 -11.08
CA GLU A 234 -31.71 32.41 -10.23
C GLU A 234 -31.98 31.88 -8.81
N ALA A 235 -33.18 32.16 -8.30
CA ALA A 235 -33.62 31.60 -7.02
C ALA A 235 -33.74 30.07 -7.07
N TYR A 236 -34.17 29.51 -8.20
CA TYR A 236 -34.25 28.07 -8.42
C TYR A 236 -32.86 27.42 -8.32
N ASP A 237 -31.88 27.94 -9.05
CA ASP A 237 -30.51 27.42 -9.03
C ASP A 237 -29.87 27.52 -7.64
N ALA A 238 -30.06 28.66 -6.95
CA ALA A 238 -29.56 28.86 -5.61
C ALA A 238 -30.19 27.88 -4.58
N LEU A 239 -31.51 27.67 -4.65
CA LEU A 239 -32.21 26.72 -3.78
C LEU A 239 -31.83 25.27 -4.08
N GLN A 240 -31.59 24.92 -5.35
CA GLN A 240 -31.12 23.61 -5.74
C GLN A 240 -29.69 23.33 -5.22
N ALA A 241 -28.80 24.33 -5.30
CA ALA A 241 -27.47 24.26 -4.70
C ALA A 241 -27.55 24.06 -3.18
N LEU A 242 -28.39 24.84 -2.49
CA LEU A 242 -28.60 24.71 -1.04
C LEU A 242 -29.13 23.33 -0.65
N LEU A 243 -30.04 22.74 -1.43
CA LEU A 243 -30.56 21.40 -1.16
C LEU A 243 -29.44 20.35 -1.20
N ARG A 244 -28.55 20.43 -2.21
CA ARG A 244 -27.36 19.57 -2.31
C ARG A 244 -26.41 19.76 -1.12
N GLU A 245 -26.22 21.00 -0.68
CA GLU A 245 -25.41 21.29 0.52
C GLU A 245 -26.00 20.68 1.79
N ILE A 246 -27.31 20.78 1.99
CA ILE A 246 -27.99 20.21 3.17
C ILE A 246 -27.83 18.69 3.19
N ASP A 247 -27.97 18.04 2.03
CA ASP A 247 -27.79 16.60 1.90
C ASP A 247 -26.36 16.17 2.27
N PHE A 248 -25.35 16.84 1.70
CA PHE A 248 -23.94 16.64 2.04
C PHE A 248 -23.65 16.87 3.53
N ARG A 249 -24.33 17.83 4.16
CA ARG A 249 -24.16 18.15 5.59
C ARG A 249 -24.77 17.11 6.53
N LYS A 250 -25.46 16.06 6.04
CA LYS A 250 -25.96 14.96 6.89
C LYS A 250 -24.83 14.08 7.42
N GLU A 251 -23.68 14.07 6.73
CA GLU A 251 -22.50 13.31 7.16
C GLU A 251 -21.74 13.99 8.31
N THR A 252 -21.13 13.16 9.15
CA THR A 252 -20.15 13.59 10.14
C THR A 252 -18.92 14.16 9.44
N SER A 253 -18.39 15.28 9.96
CA SER A 253 -17.20 15.91 9.38
C SER A 253 -16.03 14.94 9.29
N ILE A 254 -15.27 15.01 8.19
CA ILE A 254 -14.09 14.18 7.97
C ILE A 254 -13.13 14.26 9.16
N ARG A 255 -12.91 15.46 9.70
CA ARG A 255 -12.20 15.71 10.98
C ARG A 255 -12.62 14.74 12.10
N ARG A 256 -13.93 14.61 12.35
CA ARG A 256 -14.46 13.73 13.40
C ARG A 256 -14.37 12.25 13.00
N ARG A 257 -14.54 11.92 11.72
CA ARG A 257 -14.35 10.55 11.21
C ARG A 257 -12.90 10.07 11.38
N VAL A 258 -11.93 10.91 11.02
CA VAL A 258 -10.48 10.63 11.21
C VAL A 258 -10.15 10.49 12.69
N ARG A 259 -10.69 11.36 13.56
CA ARG A 259 -10.51 11.21 15.02
C ARG A 259 -11.03 9.86 15.51
N LYS A 260 -12.23 9.47 15.06
CA LYS A 260 -12.86 8.21 15.44
C LYS A 260 -12.07 7.02 14.92
N LEU A 261 -11.58 7.07 13.68
CA LEU A 261 -10.69 6.04 13.12
C LEU A 261 -9.48 5.77 14.04
N VAL A 262 -8.79 6.82 14.48
CA VAL A 262 -7.64 6.67 15.39
C VAL A 262 -8.08 6.01 16.69
N LEU A 263 -9.16 6.48 17.32
CA LEU A 263 -9.68 5.95 18.59
C LEU A 263 -10.15 4.49 18.48
N ASP A 264 -10.67 4.08 17.32
CA ASP A 264 -11.24 2.74 17.14
C ASP A 264 -10.18 1.70 16.72
N VAL A 265 -9.07 2.13 16.10
CA VAL A 265 -8.12 1.19 15.44
C VAL A 265 -6.71 1.22 16.04
N ALA A 266 -6.21 2.35 16.53
CA ALA A 266 -4.81 2.43 16.94
C ALA A 266 -4.57 1.57 18.21
N PRO A 267 -3.52 0.72 18.22
CA PRO A 267 -3.29 -0.27 19.27
C PRO A 267 -2.51 0.34 20.45
N LEU A 268 -3.07 1.39 21.05
CA LEU A 268 -2.44 2.16 22.13
C LEU A 268 -3.29 2.14 23.40
N SER A 269 -2.66 2.45 24.54
CA SER A 269 -3.39 2.68 25.79
C SER A 269 -4.34 3.88 25.67
N GLU A 270 -5.44 3.90 26.44
CA GLU A 270 -6.45 4.96 26.34
C GLU A 270 -5.89 6.40 26.50
N PRO A 271 -4.92 6.69 27.40
CA PRO A 271 -4.30 8.01 27.49
C PRO A 271 -3.52 8.40 26.23
N GLU A 272 -2.74 7.47 25.68
CA GLU A 272 -1.91 7.69 24.49
C GLU A 272 -2.76 7.81 23.22
N LEU A 273 -3.79 6.97 23.12
CA LEU A 273 -4.80 6.97 22.07
C LEU A 273 -5.51 8.33 21.99
N ASN A 274 -5.97 8.86 23.14
CA ASN A 274 -6.59 10.18 23.21
C ASN A 274 -5.62 11.30 22.83
N LYS A 275 -4.36 11.20 23.24
CA LYS A 275 -3.29 12.15 22.88
C LYS A 275 -3.02 12.12 21.37
N LEU A 276 -2.89 10.95 20.77
CA LEU A 276 -2.68 10.78 19.33
C LEU A 276 -3.88 11.33 18.54
N ALA A 277 -5.11 10.96 18.93
CA ALA A 277 -6.32 11.44 18.28
C ALA A 277 -6.42 12.97 18.30
N ARG A 278 -6.06 13.63 19.41
CA ARG A 278 -5.99 15.11 19.47
C ARG A 278 -4.93 15.68 18.51
N LYS A 279 -3.73 15.10 18.49
CA LYS A 279 -2.66 15.55 17.60
C LYS A 279 -3.02 15.39 16.12
N VAL A 280 -3.63 14.27 15.74
CA VAL A 280 -4.10 14.03 14.35
C VAL A 280 -5.18 15.04 13.96
N VAL A 281 -6.09 15.37 14.88
CA VAL A 281 -7.12 16.40 14.66
C VAL A 281 -6.51 17.79 14.45
N ASN A 282 -5.46 18.14 15.20
CA ASN A 282 -4.72 19.38 14.98
C ASN A 282 -3.99 19.39 13.62
N ALA A 283 -3.42 18.25 13.23
CA ALA A 283 -2.83 18.09 11.90
C ALA A 283 -3.90 18.24 10.79
N TYR A 284 -5.12 17.73 11.01
CA TYR A 284 -6.23 17.93 10.07
C TYR A 284 -6.59 19.41 9.89
N ASP A 285 -6.62 20.21 10.97
CA ASP A 285 -6.83 21.65 10.87
C ASP A 285 -5.72 22.33 10.07
N LEU A 286 -4.46 21.92 10.31
CA LEU A 286 -3.31 22.41 9.58
C LEU A 286 -3.41 22.13 8.08
N ARG A 287 -3.91 20.94 7.69
CA ARG A 287 -4.22 20.58 6.30
C ARG A 287 -5.26 21.53 5.70
N GLY A 288 -6.32 21.84 6.44
CA GLY A 288 -7.33 22.83 6.02
C GLY A 288 -6.69 24.17 5.70
N SER A 289 -5.91 24.72 6.62
CA SER A 289 -5.17 25.97 6.41
C SER A 289 -4.24 25.88 5.20
N LEU A 290 -3.40 24.84 5.11
CA LEU A 290 -2.44 24.68 4.02
C LEU A 290 -3.11 24.66 2.64
N VAL A 291 -4.25 23.97 2.49
CA VAL A 291 -4.97 23.89 1.22
C VAL A 291 -5.63 25.23 0.85
N HIS A 292 -6.10 25.99 1.83
CA HIS A 292 -6.81 27.25 1.58
C HIS A 292 -5.91 28.49 1.48
N THR A 293 -4.88 28.58 2.31
CA THR A 293 -3.99 29.75 2.38
C THR A 293 -2.67 29.54 1.65
N GLY A 294 -2.31 28.29 1.32
CA GLY A 294 -1.02 27.94 0.70
C GLY A 294 0.19 28.14 1.62
N THR A 295 0.00 28.62 2.86
CA THR A 295 1.08 28.99 3.77
C THR A 295 0.91 28.36 5.14
N VAL A 296 2.00 27.79 5.65
CA VAL A 296 2.08 27.17 6.97
C VAL A 296 3.50 27.29 7.49
N ASP A 297 3.62 27.42 8.81
CA ASP A 297 4.91 27.33 9.48
C ASP A 297 5.60 25.98 9.21
N ALA A 298 6.90 26.01 8.94
CA ALA A 298 7.65 24.83 8.51
C ALA A 298 7.80 23.81 9.64
N GLN A 299 7.99 24.27 10.89
CA GLN A 299 8.11 23.38 12.04
C GLN A 299 6.76 22.72 12.35
N ALA A 300 5.67 23.50 12.36
CA ALA A 300 4.32 22.98 12.55
C ALA A 300 3.96 21.93 11.50
N LEU A 301 4.35 22.13 10.23
CA LEU A 301 4.14 21.15 9.17
C LEU A 301 4.97 19.88 9.39
N SER A 302 6.24 20.00 9.80
CA SER A 302 7.10 18.85 10.10
C SER A 302 6.54 18.01 11.25
N ASP A 303 6.09 18.67 12.33
CA ASP A 303 5.50 18.00 13.49
C ASP A 303 4.18 17.31 13.13
N ALA A 304 3.32 17.99 12.34
CA ALA A 304 2.08 17.41 11.85
C ALA A 304 2.33 16.22 10.93
N TYR A 305 3.32 16.29 10.04
CA TYR A 305 3.75 15.17 9.20
C TYR A 305 4.18 13.97 10.05
N ALA A 306 5.04 14.16 11.05
CA ALA A 306 5.49 13.06 11.91
C ALA A 306 4.32 12.40 12.68
N VAL A 307 3.37 13.21 13.17
CA VAL A 307 2.15 12.71 13.83
C VAL A 307 1.31 11.87 12.89
N VAL A 308 1.07 12.36 11.67
CA VAL A 308 0.22 11.68 10.69
C VAL A 308 0.89 10.41 10.19
N LEU A 309 2.21 10.45 9.93
CA LEU A 309 2.99 9.27 9.57
C LEU A 309 2.92 8.19 10.66
N ASN A 310 3.07 8.57 11.93
CA ASN A 310 2.92 7.61 13.02
C ASN A 310 1.51 7.02 13.08
N ALA A 311 0.48 7.87 12.98
CA ALA A 311 -0.91 7.43 13.04
C ALA A 311 -1.26 6.45 11.90
N ILE A 312 -0.87 6.78 10.65
CA ILE A 312 -1.18 5.92 9.50
C ILE A 312 -0.43 4.59 9.59
N LYS A 313 0.83 4.55 10.05
CA LYS A 313 1.58 3.30 10.23
C LYS A 313 0.88 2.38 11.23
N LEU A 314 0.50 2.90 12.41
CA LEU A 314 -0.23 2.13 13.42
C LEU A 314 -1.55 1.57 12.89
N ILE A 315 -2.30 2.39 12.14
CA ILE A 315 -3.58 1.96 11.55
C ILE A 315 -3.37 0.88 10.49
N LEU A 316 -2.42 1.08 9.57
CA LEU A 316 -2.12 0.12 8.51
C LEU A 316 -1.58 -1.20 9.07
N GLN A 317 -0.73 -1.15 10.11
CA GLN A 317 -0.25 -2.35 10.79
C GLN A 317 -1.43 -3.18 11.32
N VAL A 318 -2.33 -2.56 12.10
CA VAL A 318 -3.50 -3.25 12.65
C VAL A 318 -4.40 -3.79 11.55
N ARG A 319 -4.66 -3.00 10.51
CA ARG A 319 -5.49 -3.43 9.37
C ARG A 319 -4.89 -4.63 8.67
N LEU A 320 -3.57 -4.67 8.48
CA LEU A 320 -2.87 -5.80 7.85
C LEU A 320 -2.61 -6.97 8.81
N GLY A 321 -3.01 -6.88 10.09
CA GLY A 321 -2.69 -7.88 11.10
C GLY A 321 -1.22 -7.91 11.52
N ILE A 322 -0.45 -6.89 11.15
CA ILE A 322 0.95 -6.67 11.53
C ILE A 322 1.00 -6.20 12.98
N LYS A 323 1.83 -6.86 13.79
CA LYS A 323 2.05 -6.40 15.17
C LYS A 323 2.84 -5.09 15.15
N PRO A 324 2.40 -4.06 15.86
CA PRO A 324 3.22 -2.88 16.08
C PRO A 324 4.50 -3.31 16.79
N THR A 325 5.64 -2.99 16.20
CA THR A 325 6.94 -3.20 16.82
C THR A 325 7.07 -2.22 17.99
N ASP A 326 7.34 -2.68 19.22
CA ASP A 326 7.60 -1.86 20.42
C ASP A 326 8.91 -1.03 20.33
N ARG A 327 9.34 -0.68 19.12
CA ARG A 327 10.62 -0.01 18.89
C ARG A 327 10.41 1.50 18.99
N ALA A 328 10.78 2.03 20.15
CA ALA A 328 10.95 3.45 20.36
C ALA A 328 11.91 4.04 19.31
N SER A 329 11.38 5.02 18.54
CA SER A 329 12.07 6.11 17.82
C SER A 329 13.24 5.75 16.89
#